data_AF-A0A2S3QSY2-F1
#
_entry.id   AF-A0A2S3QSY2-F1
#
_cell.length_a   1.000
_cell.length_b   1.000
_cell.length_c   1.000
_cell.angle_alpha   90.00
_cell.angle_beta   90.00
_cell.angle_gamma   90.00
#
_symmetry.space_group_name_H-M   'P 1'
#
loop_
_entity.id
_entity.type
_entity.pdbx_description
1 polymer ?
#
loop_
_entity_poly.entity_id
_entity_poly.type
_entity_poly.pdbx_seq_one_letter_code
_entity_poly.pdbx_strand_id
1 'polypeptide(L)'
;MSKVLFSGKIKVKGAGADVVYKFDTQEPTFDEVMMTNFTHLNFSENEKRLLTAKNRKDIFKFENLNTKELERYAGDLLSLIKKVKSDRIQIETCNAGTFICLALIYSGKIPSHLDVHFKLHGSPLRLFPRILAKHKIPKHNISISLCNTDSWVQEFRSLQMKPKYIELSHIAPQEDLDLVG
;
A
#
# COMPACT_ATOMS: atom_id res chain seq x y z
N MET A 1 4.63 -17.05 -20.92
CA MET A 1 4.60 -16.77 -19.47
C MET A 1 3.16 -16.58 -19.05
N SER A 2 2.70 -17.27 -18.00
CA SER A 2 1.33 -17.12 -17.50
C SER A 2 1.20 -15.82 -16.69
N LYS A 3 0.12 -15.08 -16.94
CA LYS A 3 -0.25 -13.89 -16.18
C LYS A 3 -0.89 -14.34 -14.87
N VAL A 4 -0.42 -13.81 -13.74
CA VAL A 4 -1.03 -14.06 -12.43
C VAL A 4 -1.61 -12.77 -11.90
N LEU A 5 -2.87 -12.86 -11.45
CA LEU A 5 -3.59 -11.75 -10.86
C LEU A 5 -3.05 -11.47 -9.46
N PHE A 6 -2.24 -10.42 -9.32
CA PHE A 6 -1.93 -9.84 -8.03
C PHE A 6 -2.97 -8.76 -7.73
N SER A 7 -3.59 -8.79 -6.55
CA SER A 7 -4.73 -7.93 -6.27
C SER A 7 -4.53 -7.07 -5.02
N GLY A 8 -5.19 -5.92 -5.05
CA GLY A 8 -5.33 -5.02 -3.92
C GLY A 8 -6.81 -4.81 -3.63
N LYS A 9 -7.23 -5.13 -2.42
CA LYS A 9 -8.60 -4.85 -1.97
C LYS A 9 -8.60 -3.51 -1.24
N ILE A 10 -9.57 -2.66 -1.56
CA ILE A 10 -9.79 -1.35 -0.95
C ILE A 10 -11.26 -1.26 -0.56
N LYS A 11 -11.51 -1.00 0.72
CA LYS A 11 -12.84 -0.74 1.26
C LYS A 11 -12.95 0.74 1.61
N VAL A 12 -13.94 1.41 1.05
CA VAL A 12 -14.27 2.79 1.40
C VAL A 12 -15.54 2.76 2.26
N LYS A 13 -15.42 3.04 3.56
CA LYS A 13 -16.59 3.06 4.45
C LYS A 13 -17.59 4.10 3.95
N GLY A 14 -18.87 3.70 3.85
CA GLY A 14 -19.95 4.54 3.32
C GLY A 14 -20.14 4.50 1.80
N ALA A 15 -19.25 3.86 1.03
CA ALA A 15 -19.41 3.70 -0.44
C ALA A 15 -20.15 2.40 -0.84
N GLY A 16 -20.64 1.63 0.13
CA GLY A 16 -21.44 0.42 -0.08
C GLY A 16 -20.63 -0.86 -0.31
N ALA A 17 -19.73 -0.90 -1.30
CA ALA A 17 -19.03 -2.11 -1.70
C ALA A 17 -17.49 -1.97 -1.69
N ASP A 18 -16.82 -3.09 -1.39
CA ASP A 18 -15.38 -3.21 -1.49
C ASP A 18 -14.94 -3.24 -2.96
N VAL A 19 -13.86 -2.55 -3.29
CA VAL A 19 -13.27 -2.52 -4.63
C VAL A 19 -12.04 -3.41 -4.65
N VAL A 20 -11.96 -4.28 -5.66
CA VAL A 20 -10.79 -5.14 -5.88
C VAL A 20 -10.09 -4.69 -7.15
N TYR A 21 -8.90 -4.12 -6.98
CA TYR A 21 -8.00 -3.77 -8.08
C TYR A 21 -7.10 -4.95 -8.41
N LYS A 22 -6.90 -5.20 -9.71
CA LYS A 22 -6.23 -6.39 -10.23
C LYS A 22 -5.09 -5.96 -11.13
N PHE A 23 -3.86 -6.25 -10.72
CA PHE A 23 -2.67 -6.00 -11.51
C PHE A 23 -2.37 -7.22 -12.37
N ASP A 24 -2.05 -6.94 -13.63
CA ASP A 24 -1.49 -7.94 -14.52
C ASP A 24 -0.01 -8.08 -14.22
N THR A 25 0.33 -9.06 -13.38
CA THR A 25 1.73 -9.33 -12.99
C THR A 25 2.26 -10.58 -13.68
N GLN A 26 3.52 -10.52 -14.07
CA GLN A 26 4.25 -11.68 -14.51
C GLN A 26 4.50 -12.61 -13.32
N GLU A 27 4.23 -13.91 -13.49
CA GLU A 27 4.72 -14.90 -12.52
C GLU A 27 6.25 -15.00 -12.66
N PRO A 28 7.00 -14.77 -11.58
CA PRO A 28 8.44 -14.81 -11.68
C PRO A 28 8.94 -16.24 -11.87
N THR A 29 10.03 -16.34 -12.63
CA THR A 29 10.85 -17.55 -12.73
C THR A 29 11.57 -17.83 -11.41
N PHE A 30 12.10 -19.05 -11.28
CA PHE A 30 12.86 -19.43 -10.10
C PHE A 30 14.10 -18.54 -9.89
N ASP A 31 14.81 -18.22 -10.96
CA ASP A 31 16.02 -17.40 -10.93
C ASP A 31 15.72 -15.98 -10.45
N GLU A 32 14.58 -15.41 -10.84
CA GLU A 32 14.14 -14.07 -10.43
C GLU A 32 13.83 -13.99 -8.92
N VAL A 33 13.38 -15.09 -8.30
CA VAL A 33 13.07 -15.14 -6.85
C VAL A 33 14.20 -15.73 -6.01
N MET A 34 15.42 -15.81 -6.54
CA MET A 34 16.59 -16.18 -5.75
C MET A 34 16.89 -15.14 -4.65
N MET A 35 17.33 -15.60 -3.48
CA MET A 35 17.64 -14.73 -2.33
C MET A 35 18.63 -13.60 -2.69
N THR A 36 19.57 -13.88 -3.58
CA THR A 36 20.60 -12.95 -4.04
C THR A 36 20.02 -11.70 -4.71
N ASN A 37 18.84 -11.81 -5.32
CA ASN A 37 18.17 -10.70 -6.00
C ASN A 37 17.48 -9.73 -5.03
N PHE A 38 17.43 -10.06 -3.74
CA PHE A 38 16.82 -9.23 -2.70
C PHE A 38 17.83 -8.65 -1.71
N THR A 39 19.12 -8.65 -2.08
CA THR A 39 20.21 -8.15 -1.22
C THR A 39 20.06 -6.66 -0.88
N HIS A 40 19.49 -5.85 -1.77
CA HIS A 40 19.19 -4.43 -1.55
C HIS A 40 18.18 -4.16 -0.44
N LEU A 41 17.38 -5.16 -0.06
CA LEU A 41 16.42 -5.06 1.04
C LEU A 41 17.08 -5.21 2.41
N ASN A 42 18.33 -5.69 2.47
CA ASN A 42 19.12 -5.82 3.70
C ASN A 42 18.36 -6.58 4.81
N PHE A 43 17.78 -7.73 4.48
CA PHE A 43 17.20 -8.62 5.49
C PHE A 43 18.25 -9.03 6.53
N SER A 44 17.85 -9.01 7.81
CA SER A 44 18.61 -9.62 8.90
C SER A 44 18.67 -11.15 8.74
N GLU A 45 19.58 -11.81 9.46
CA GLU A 45 19.69 -13.27 9.42
C GLU A 45 18.40 -13.98 9.87
N ASN A 46 17.66 -13.39 10.81
CA ASN A 46 16.37 -13.92 11.24
C ASN A 46 15.32 -13.78 10.14
N GLU A 47 15.23 -12.62 9.49
CA GLU A 47 14.32 -12.40 8.36
C GLU A 47 14.63 -13.34 7.19
N LYS A 48 15.91 -13.55 6.88
CA LYS A 48 16.34 -14.49 5.82
C LYS A 48 15.84 -15.91 6.08
N ARG A 49 15.87 -16.37 7.34
CA ARG A 49 15.37 -17.71 7.73
C ARG A 49 13.85 -17.84 7.56
N LEU A 50 13.12 -16.74 7.71
CA LEU A 50 11.65 -16.69 7.56
C LEU A 50 11.21 -16.43 6.11
N LEU A 51 12.14 -16.07 5.21
CA LEU A 51 11.80 -15.67 3.84
C LEU A 51 11.40 -16.88 2.97
N THR A 52 10.10 -17.17 2.94
CA THR A 52 9.56 -18.27 2.14
C THR A 52 9.59 -17.98 0.63
N ALA A 53 9.42 -19.02 -0.19
CA ALA A 53 9.24 -18.85 -1.63
C ALA A 53 8.04 -17.94 -1.97
N LYS A 54 6.95 -18.02 -1.19
CA LYS A 54 5.79 -17.14 -1.34
C LYS A 54 6.16 -15.68 -1.09
N ASN A 55 6.89 -15.38 0.00
CA ASN A 55 7.30 -14.02 0.31
C ASN A 55 8.18 -13.42 -0.80
N ARG A 56 9.11 -14.21 -1.34
CA ARG A 56 9.97 -13.77 -2.46
C ARG A 56 9.17 -13.44 -3.71
N LYS A 57 8.16 -14.25 -4.03
CA LYS A 57 7.22 -13.96 -5.13
C LYS A 57 6.40 -12.70 -4.87
N ASP A 58 5.92 -12.51 -3.65
CA ASP A 58 5.13 -11.33 -3.28
C ASP A 58 6.00 -10.05 -3.36
N ILE A 59 7.22 -10.07 -2.83
CA ILE A 59 8.21 -8.98 -2.94
C ILE A 59 8.45 -8.65 -4.41
N PHE A 60 8.77 -9.65 -5.23
CA PHE A 60 8.98 -9.47 -6.67
C PHE A 60 7.78 -8.81 -7.33
N LYS A 61 6.56 -9.26 -7.02
CA LYS A 61 5.32 -8.68 -7.57
C LYS A 61 5.16 -7.22 -7.18
N PHE A 62 5.42 -6.85 -5.92
CA PHE A 62 5.37 -5.46 -5.47
C PHE A 62 6.40 -4.56 -6.16
N GLU A 63 7.64 -5.04 -6.34
CA GLU A 63 8.71 -4.29 -7.02
C GLU A 63 8.42 -4.08 -8.51
N ASN A 64 7.66 -4.97 -9.13
CA ASN A 64 7.34 -4.95 -10.55
C ASN A 64 5.91 -4.47 -10.86
N LEU A 65 5.22 -3.84 -9.89
CA LEU A 65 3.91 -3.24 -10.17
C LEU A 65 4.01 -2.14 -11.21
N ASN A 66 3.11 -2.17 -12.19
CA ASN A 66 3.03 -1.14 -13.21
C ASN A 66 2.60 0.20 -12.58
N THR A 67 3.52 1.16 -12.54
CA THR A 67 3.29 2.48 -11.92
C THR A 67 2.18 3.26 -12.61
N LYS A 68 1.99 3.10 -13.93
CA LYS A 68 0.87 3.74 -14.65
C LYS A 68 -0.48 3.17 -14.23
N GLU A 69 -0.55 1.87 -13.94
CA GLU A 69 -1.77 1.27 -13.40
C GLU A 69 -2.04 1.72 -11.97
N LEU A 70 -1.01 1.84 -11.14
CA LEU A 70 -1.14 2.42 -9.79
C LEU A 70 -1.71 3.84 -9.84
N GLU A 71 -1.20 4.70 -10.73
CA GLU A 71 -1.71 6.06 -10.91
C GLU A 71 -3.17 6.08 -11.40
N ARG A 72 -3.51 5.20 -12.35
CA ARG A 72 -4.87 5.05 -12.85
C ARG A 72 -5.83 4.65 -11.72
N TYR A 73 -5.49 3.61 -10.96
CA TYR A 73 -6.30 3.14 -9.85
C TYR A 73 -6.41 4.15 -8.71
N ALA A 74 -5.36 4.94 -8.47
CA ALA A 74 -5.45 6.07 -7.54
C ALA A 74 -6.47 7.13 -8.02
N GLY A 75 -6.53 7.40 -9.33
CA GLY A 75 -7.55 8.27 -9.93
C GLY A 75 -8.98 7.73 -9.82
N ASP A 76 -9.14 6.41 -10.02
CA ASP A 76 -10.43 5.73 -9.82
C ASP A 76 -10.87 5.84 -8.35
N LEU A 77 -9.96 5.58 -7.41
CA LEU A 77 -10.22 5.69 -5.97
C LEU A 77 -10.59 7.12 -5.57
N LEU A 78 -9.89 8.13 -6.08
CA LEU A 78 -10.25 9.54 -5.84
C LEU A 78 -11.67 9.86 -6.32
N SER A 79 -12.05 9.31 -7.47
CA SER A 79 -13.40 9.51 -8.02
C SER A 79 -14.48 8.85 -7.16
N LEU A 80 -14.15 7.75 -6.48
CA LEU A 80 -15.04 7.12 -5.50
C LEU A 80 -15.15 7.95 -4.22
N ILE A 81 -14.03 8.42 -3.68
CA ILE A 81 -13.98 9.28 -2.48
C ILE A 81 -14.87 10.52 -2.68
N LYS A 82 -14.79 11.18 -3.83
CA LYS A 82 -15.59 12.38 -4.15
C LYS A 82 -17.10 12.12 -4.24
N LYS A 83 -17.53 10.87 -4.40
CA LYS A 83 -18.95 10.49 -4.46
C LYS A 83 -19.53 10.17 -3.08
N VAL A 84 -18.67 9.98 -2.08
CA VAL A 84 -19.11 9.75 -0.71
C VAL A 84 -19.72 11.04 -0.17
N LYS A 85 -20.92 10.97 0.42
CA LYS A 85 -21.66 12.13 0.95
C LYS A 85 -21.18 12.61 2.32
N SER A 86 -20.09 12.03 2.84
CA SER A 86 -19.54 12.31 4.16
C SER A 86 -18.22 13.06 3.99
N ASP A 87 -18.02 14.09 4.81
CA ASP A 87 -16.74 14.80 4.89
C ASP A 87 -15.67 13.99 5.62
N ARG A 88 -16.07 12.96 6.37
CA ARG A 88 -15.16 12.00 7.03
C ARG A 88 -15.22 10.65 6.33
N ILE A 89 -14.08 10.21 5.80
CA ILE A 89 -14.00 9.02 4.97
C ILE A 89 -12.91 8.10 5.52
N GLN A 90 -13.27 6.85 5.81
CA GLN A 90 -12.31 5.83 6.20
C GLN A 90 -12.09 4.85 5.05
N ILE A 91 -10.82 4.60 4.75
CA ILE A 91 -10.37 3.71 3.68
C ILE A 91 -9.50 2.62 4.27
N GLU A 92 -9.86 1.36 4.05
CA GLU A 92 -9.10 0.20 4.52
C GLU A 92 -8.55 -0.57 3.32
N THR A 93 -7.29 -0.98 3.40
CA THR A 93 -6.66 -1.69 2.28
C THR A 93 -5.85 -2.89 2.74
N CYS A 94 -5.67 -3.86 1.84
CA CYS A 94 -4.69 -4.91 1.98
C CYS A 94 -3.92 -5.15 0.67
N ASN A 95 -2.77 -5.82 0.77
CA ASN A 95 -1.92 -6.20 -0.35
C ASN A 95 -1.57 -4.99 -1.25
N ALA A 96 -1.73 -5.11 -2.57
CA ALA A 96 -1.41 -4.05 -3.53
C ALA A 96 -2.26 -2.78 -3.34
N GLY A 97 -3.38 -2.86 -2.60
CA GLY A 97 -4.25 -1.73 -2.31
C GLY A 97 -3.55 -0.65 -1.51
N THR A 98 -2.58 -1.05 -0.68
CA THR A 98 -1.73 -0.13 0.09
C THR A 98 -0.97 0.83 -0.83
N PHE A 99 -0.45 0.35 -1.96
CA PHE A 99 0.30 1.16 -2.92
C PHE A 99 -0.60 2.09 -3.73
N ILE A 100 -1.84 1.68 -4.01
CA ILE A 100 -2.86 2.54 -4.65
C ILE A 100 -3.19 3.71 -3.72
N CYS A 101 -3.41 3.45 -2.43
CA CYS A 101 -3.66 4.50 -1.44
C CYS A 101 -2.47 5.43 -1.26
N LEU A 102 -1.24 4.90 -1.16
CA LEU A 102 -0.04 5.72 -1.12
C LEU A 102 0.08 6.58 -2.38
N ALA A 103 -0.10 6.02 -3.58
CA ALA A 103 -0.08 6.79 -4.82
C ALA A 103 -1.13 7.92 -4.84
N LEU A 104 -2.34 7.66 -4.32
CA LEU A 104 -3.37 8.68 -4.17
C LEU A 104 -2.95 9.79 -3.18
N ILE A 105 -2.45 9.42 -2.00
CA ILE A 105 -1.99 10.37 -0.99
C ILE A 105 -0.89 11.27 -1.57
N TYR A 106 0.11 10.67 -2.22
CA TYR A 106 1.22 11.36 -2.86
C TYR A 106 0.85 12.08 -4.16
N SER A 107 -0.36 11.90 -4.68
CA SER A 107 -0.84 12.68 -5.83
C SER A 107 -1.20 14.13 -5.45
N GLY A 108 -1.48 14.41 -4.17
CA GLY A 108 -1.92 15.72 -3.70
C GLY A 108 -3.30 16.17 -4.20
N LYS A 109 -4.09 15.26 -4.79
CA LYS A 109 -5.39 15.58 -5.42
C LYS A 109 -6.61 15.36 -4.52
N ILE A 110 -6.41 14.94 -3.27
CA ILE A 110 -7.49 14.79 -2.29
C ILE A 110 -7.99 16.20 -1.91
N PRO A 111 -9.29 16.51 -2.07
CA PRO A 111 -9.85 17.80 -1.68
C PRO A 111 -9.62 18.12 -0.20
N SER A 112 -9.21 19.35 0.11
CA SER A 112 -8.85 19.77 1.47
C SER A 112 -10.01 19.79 2.47
N HIS A 113 -11.26 19.85 1.99
CA HIS A 113 -12.44 19.79 2.84
C HIS A 113 -12.80 18.37 3.29
N LEU A 114 -12.23 17.33 2.66
CA LEU A 114 -12.45 15.94 3.04
C LEU A 114 -11.38 15.50 4.02
N ASP A 115 -11.80 15.02 5.19
CA ASP A 115 -10.96 14.34 6.16
C ASP A 115 -10.93 12.83 5.85
N VAL A 116 -9.76 12.34 5.43
CA VAL A 116 -9.59 10.97 4.94
C VAL A 116 -8.61 10.19 5.80
N HIS A 117 -9.11 9.13 6.42
CA HIS A 117 -8.31 8.20 7.21
C HIS A 117 -8.00 6.93 6.42
N PHE A 118 -6.72 6.59 6.27
CA PHE A 118 -6.25 5.42 5.55
C PHE A 118 -5.70 4.35 6.52
N LYS A 119 -6.39 3.22 6.67
CA LYS A 119 -5.87 2.02 7.35
C LYS A 119 -5.22 1.09 6.33
N LEU A 120 -3.90 1.00 6.34
CA LEU A 120 -3.12 0.24 5.37
C LEU A 120 -2.61 -1.06 6.00
N HIS A 121 -3.21 -2.20 5.63
CA HIS A 121 -2.84 -3.49 6.18
C HIS A 121 -1.73 -4.17 5.37
N GLY A 122 -0.68 -4.59 6.06
CA GLY A 122 0.42 -5.35 5.48
C GLY A 122 1.19 -4.60 4.40
N SER A 123 1.62 -3.38 4.70
CA SER A 123 2.23 -2.47 3.72
C SER A 123 3.75 -2.63 3.67
N PRO A 124 4.34 -3.19 2.59
CA PRO A 124 5.79 -3.27 2.43
C PRO A 124 6.34 -1.91 1.95
N LEU A 125 6.33 -0.90 2.83
CA LEU A 125 6.70 0.48 2.49
C LEU A 125 8.05 0.61 1.80
N ARG A 126 9.01 -0.27 2.12
CA ARG A 126 10.33 -0.30 1.52
C ARG A 126 10.30 -0.47 0.00
N LEU A 127 9.26 -1.14 -0.52
CA LEU A 127 9.10 -1.47 -1.93
C LEU A 127 8.29 -0.41 -2.70
N PHE A 128 7.80 0.65 -2.04
CA PHE A 128 6.94 1.64 -2.71
C PHE A 128 7.72 2.43 -3.78
N PRO A 129 7.26 2.51 -5.04
CA PRO A 129 8.01 3.16 -6.11
C PRO A 129 8.24 4.65 -5.85
N ARG A 130 9.52 5.08 -5.83
CA ARG A 130 9.89 6.49 -5.62
C ARG A 130 9.22 7.44 -6.61
N ILE A 131 9.02 7.01 -7.86
CA ILE A 131 8.39 7.83 -8.91
C ILE A 131 6.95 8.23 -8.57
N LEU A 132 6.27 7.52 -7.67
CA LEU A 132 4.91 7.82 -7.22
C LEU A 132 4.87 8.78 -6.03
N ALA A 133 5.98 8.94 -5.30
CA ALA A 133 6.11 9.90 -4.20
C ALA A 133 6.41 11.32 -4.72
N LYS A 134 5.56 11.85 -5.62
CA LYS A 134 5.81 13.09 -6.38
C LYS A 134 5.61 14.37 -5.55
N HIS A 135 4.61 14.38 -4.66
CA HIS A 135 4.22 15.56 -3.90
C HIS A 135 4.38 15.35 -2.39
N LYS A 136 4.44 16.44 -1.63
CA LYS A 136 4.33 16.35 -0.17
C LYS A 136 2.90 16.01 0.23
N ILE A 137 2.75 15.31 1.35
CA ILE A 137 1.43 14.96 1.88
C ILE A 137 0.75 16.24 2.41
N PRO A 138 -0.49 16.54 2.00
CA PRO A 138 -1.31 17.58 2.61
C PRO A 138 -1.46 17.33 4.12
N LYS A 139 -1.05 18.29 4.96
CA LYS A 139 -0.78 18.01 6.38
C LYS A 139 -2.01 17.89 7.29
N HIS A 140 -3.18 18.37 6.89
CA HIS A 140 -4.28 18.66 7.82
C HIS A 140 -5.52 17.77 7.68
N ASN A 141 -5.69 17.08 6.55
CA ASN A 141 -6.93 16.35 6.23
C ASN A 141 -6.69 14.88 5.84
N ILE A 142 -5.48 14.37 6.10
CA ILE A 142 -5.07 13.00 5.79
C ILE A 142 -4.43 12.40 7.03
N SER A 143 -4.94 11.25 7.46
CA SER A 143 -4.34 10.42 8.51
C SER A 143 -4.10 9.01 8.01
N ILE A 144 -3.03 8.35 8.47
CA ILE A 144 -2.61 7.03 7.98
C ILE A 144 -2.33 6.11 9.18
N SER A 145 -2.95 4.95 9.24
CA SER A 145 -2.62 3.88 10.19
C SER A 145 -1.99 2.72 9.45
N LEU A 146 -0.79 2.28 9.89
CA LEU A 146 -0.14 1.08 9.37
C LEU A 146 -0.49 -0.11 10.26
N CYS A 147 -1.28 -1.04 9.73
CA CYS A 147 -1.79 -2.20 10.47
C CYS A 147 -1.06 -3.47 10.02
N ASN A 148 0.15 -3.69 10.55
CA ASN A 148 1.01 -4.81 10.13
C ASN A 148 0.92 -6.05 11.04
N THR A 149 0.19 -6.01 12.16
CA THR A 149 0.16 -7.04 13.21
C THR A 149 -0.38 -8.41 12.78
N ASP A 150 -1.17 -8.49 11.72
CA ASP A 150 -1.73 -9.75 11.19
C ASP A 150 -1.43 -9.90 9.69
N SER A 151 -0.20 -9.55 9.31
CA SER A 151 0.17 -9.44 7.91
C SER A 151 1.45 -10.20 7.57
N TRP A 152 1.58 -10.58 6.31
CA TRP A 152 2.78 -11.29 5.84
C TRP A 152 4.08 -10.48 5.99
N VAL A 153 3.99 -9.15 6.16
CA VAL A 153 5.16 -8.27 6.37
C VAL A 153 5.55 -8.11 7.84
N GLN A 154 4.75 -8.63 8.77
CA GLN A 154 4.94 -8.49 10.22
C GLN A 154 6.35 -8.87 10.68
N GLU A 155 6.84 -10.00 10.19
CA GLU A 155 8.14 -10.56 10.55
C GLU A 155 9.32 -9.86 9.83
N PHE A 156 9.03 -8.96 8.89
CA PHE A 156 10.02 -8.34 8.01
C PHE A 156 10.16 -6.85 8.27
N ARG A 157 10.88 -6.48 9.34
CA ARG A 157 11.20 -5.09 9.67
C ARG A 157 11.80 -4.36 8.47
N SER A 158 12.67 -4.99 7.70
CA SER A 158 13.29 -4.40 6.51
C SER A 158 12.28 -4.00 5.43
N LEU A 159 11.15 -4.71 5.31
CA LEU A 159 10.06 -4.34 4.39
C LEU A 159 9.17 -3.23 4.94
N GLN A 160 8.98 -3.21 6.26
CA GLN A 160 8.18 -2.18 6.94
C GLN A 160 8.92 -0.83 7.03
N MET A 161 10.24 -0.84 6.92
CA MET A 161 11.06 0.37 6.97
C MET A 161 10.66 1.37 5.89
N LYS A 162 10.32 2.57 6.34
CA LYS A 162 10.03 3.72 5.50
C LYS A 162 11.27 4.16 4.70
N PRO A 163 11.18 4.27 3.35
CA PRO A 163 12.19 4.94 2.55
C PRO A 163 12.29 6.44 2.85
N LYS A 164 13.47 7.04 2.63
CA LYS A 164 13.73 8.47 2.93
C LYS A 164 12.76 9.44 2.21
N TYR A 165 12.25 9.05 1.05
CA TYR A 165 11.34 9.86 0.23
C TYR A 165 9.87 9.77 0.67
N ILE A 166 9.53 8.88 1.61
CA ILE A 166 8.19 8.83 2.17
C ILE A 166 8.18 9.71 3.44
N GLU A 167 7.28 10.67 3.50
CA GLU A 167 6.93 11.41 4.71
C GLU A 167 5.81 10.66 5.44
N LEU A 168 5.95 10.42 6.75
CA LEU A 168 4.97 9.69 7.57
C LEU A 168 4.61 10.46 8.85
N SER A 169 4.74 11.78 8.84
CA SER A 169 4.36 12.65 9.97
C SER A 169 2.87 12.59 10.34
N HIS A 170 2.08 11.81 9.61
CA HIS A 170 0.62 11.66 9.73
C HIS A 170 0.22 10.27 10.23
N ILE A 171 1.18 9.47 10.70
CA ILE A 171 0.92 8.16 11.30
C ILE A 171 0.69 8.32 12.79
N ALA A 172 -0.56 8.09 13.22
CA ALA A 172 -0.83 7.73 14.60
C ALA A 172 -0.55 6.23 14.78
N PRO A 173 0.13 5.79 15.86
CA PRO A 173 0.08 4.40 16.25
C PRO A 173 -1.39 4.05 16.55
N GLN A 174 -1.83 2.92 15.99
CA GLN A 174 -3.13 2.27 16.11
C GLN A 174 -4.07 2.88 17.19
N GLU A 175 -4.75 3.96 16.84
CA GLU A 175 -5.97 4.35 17.54
C GLU A 175 -7.12 3.73 16.76
N ASP A 176 -7.85 2.85 17.43
CA ASP A 176 -9.21 2.49 17.02
C ASP A 176 -10.06 3.76 17.10
N LEU A 177 -9.98 4.57 16.05
CA LEU A 177 -11.09 5.40 15.61
C LEU A 177 -12.16 4.43 15.09
N ASP A 178 -12.74 3.66 16.00
CA ASP A 178 -14.11 3.24 15.87
C ASP A 178 -14.92 4.52 15.90
N LEU A 179 -15.18 5.03 14.70
CA LEU A 179 -16.07 6.14 14.47
C LEU A 179 -17.46 5.68 14.93
N VAL A 180 -17.76 5.93 16.21
CA VAL A 180 -19.11 5.91 16.73
C VAL A 180 -19.89 6.99 15.98
N GLY A 181 -20.80 6.54 15.14
CA GLY A 181 -21.78 7.33 14.40
C GLY A 181 -22.96 6.45 14.07
#